data_AF-K6GKT7-F1
#
_entry.id   AF-K6GKT7-F1
#
_cell.length_a   1.000
_cell.length_b   1.000
_cell.length_c   1.000
_cell.angle_alpha   90.00
_cell.angle_beta   90.00
_cell.angle_gamma   90.00
#
_symmetry.space_group_name_H-M   'P 1'
#
loop_
_entity.id
_entity.type
_entity.pdbx_description
1 polymer ?
#
loop_
_entity_poly.entity_id
_entity_poly.type
_entity_poly.pdbx_seq_one_letter_code
_entity_poly.pdbx_strand_id
1 'polypeptide(L)'
;MSVPTTATHEGLPVGKLSAYLDWVQMLTGAVLILFMWSHLILVSSILLGAKVMNALAWFFEATYMAQVGGPLIFLTFLVHFVLAARKIPFNTKQQRVMLSNAQRLRHADTWLWVVQAVTA
;
A
#
# COMPACT_ATOMS: atom_id res chain seq x y z
N MET A 1 38.36 -23.03 3.10
CA MET A 1 37.15 -22.22 2.81
C MET A 1 36.44 -22.02 4.14
N SER A 2 36.67 -20.90 4.81
CA SER A 2 36.06 -20.63 6.13
C SER A 2 34.61 -20.21 5.93
N VAL A 3 33.68 -20.97 6.52
CA VAL A 3 32.27 -20.61 6.56
C VAL A 3 32.16 -19.28 7.33
N PRO A 4 31.47 -18.26 6.79
CA PRO A 4 31.28 -17.00 7.49
C PRO A 4 30.62 -17.26 8.86
N THR A 5 31.27 -16.80 9.94
CA THR A 5 30.83 -16.93 11.35
C THR A 5 29.45 -16.31 11.62
N THR A 6 28.88 -15.59 10.65
CA THR A 6 27.53 -15.04 10.70
C THR A 6 26.43 -16.11 10.60
N ALA A 7 26.76 -17.36 10.24
CA ALA A 7 25.79 -18.45 10.12
C ALA A 7 25.31 -19.03 11.46
N THR A 8 25.94 -18.67 12.59
CA THR A 8 25.65 -19.26 13.92
C THR A 8 25.19 -18.24 14.97
N HIS A 9 24.76 -17.04 14.58
CA HIS A 9 24.13 -16.15 15.55
C HIS A 9 22.73 -16.66 15.89
N GLU A 10 22.48 -17.01 17.15
CA GLU A 10 21.12 -17.16 17.64
C GLU A 10 20.33 -15.90 17.29
N GLY A 11 19.25 -16.09 16.54
CA GLY A 11 18.41 -14.98 16.11
C GLY A 11 17.90 -14.23 17.33
N LEU A 12 18.05 -12.90 17.33
CA LEU A 12 17.45 -12.04 18.35
C LEU A 12 15.95 -12.38 18.48
N PRO A 13 15.39 -12.42 19.70
CA PRO A 13 13.99 -12.77 19.90
C PRO A 13 13.10 -11.87 19.03
N VAL A 14 12.44 -12.48 18.06
CA VAL A 14 11.59 -11.74 17.12
C VAL A 14 10.34 -11.31 17.86
N GLY A 15 10.28 -10.04 18.26
CA GLY A 15 9.12 -9.50 18.94
C GLY A 15 7.85 -9.63 18.09
N LYS A 16 6.74 -10.01 18.71
CA LYS A 16 5.42 -10.15 18.05
C LYS A 16 4.97 -8.88 17.32
N LEU A 17 5.49 -7.71 17.73
CA LEU A 17 5.23 -6.42 17.10
C LEU A 17 5.52 -6.42 15.60
N SER A 18 6.62 -7.06 15.15
CA SER A 18 6.94 -7.09 13.72
C SER A 18 5.84 -7.79 12.91
N ALA A 19 5.34 -8.90 13.43
CA ALA A 19 4.24 -9.65 12.81
C ALA A 19 2.95 -8.82 12.78
N TYR A 20 2.60 -8.14 13.88
CA TYR A 20 1.41 -7.29 13.91
C TYR A 20 1.49 -6.13 12.91
N LEU A 21 2.66 -5.48 12.78
CA LEU A 21 2.82 -4.36 11.84
C LEU A 21 2.71 -4.82 10.39
N ASP A 22 3.20 -6.02 10.05
CA ASP A 22 3.04 -6.59 8.70
C ASP A 22 1.58 -6.94 8.40
N TRP A 23 0.86 -7.53 9.38
CA TRP A 23 -0.59 -7.79 9.29
C TRP A 23 -1.40 -6.52 9.07
N VAL A 24 -1.12 -5.44 9.82
CA VAL A 24 -1.82 -4.16 9.66
C VAL A 24 -1.51 -3.55 8.29
N GLN A 25 -0.28 -3.65 7.79
CA GLN A 25 0.06 -3.17 6.45
C GLN A 25 -0.73 -3.93 5.37
N MET A 26 -0.82 -5.26 5.48
CA MET A 26 -1.62 -6.08 4.57
C MET A 26 -3.11 -5.70 4.61
N LEU A 27 -3.68 -5.61 5.82
CA LEU A 27 -5.11 -5.34 5.98
C LEU A 27 -5.48 -3.94 5.48
N THR A 28 -4.67 -2.93 5.80
CA THR A 28 -4.90 -1.56 5.29
C THR A 28 -4.78 -1.51 3.76
N GLY A 29 -3.82 -2.24 3.16
CA GLY A 29 -3.73 -2.36 1.71
C GLY A 29 -4.96 -3.02 1.08
N ALA A 30 -5.47 -4.08 1.69
CA ALA A 30 -6.71 -4.77 1.27
C ALA A 30 -7.94 -3.85 1.36
N VAL A 31 -8.05 -3.05 2.42
CA VAL A 31 -9.13 -2.06 2.57
C VAL A 31 -9.03 -0.97 1.49
N LEU A 32 -7.83 -0.45 1.23
CA LEU A 32 -7.63 0.60 0.24
C LEU A 32 -7.92 0.13 -1.19
N ILE A 33 -7.55 -1.10 -1.58
CA ILE A 33 -7.88 -1.58 -2.92
C ILE A 33 -9.38 -1.78 -3.11
N LEU A 34 -10.08 -2.30 -2.10
CA LEU A 34 -11.54 -2.41 -2.14
C LEU A 34 -12.20 -1.03 -2.24
N PHE A 35 -11.71 -0.05 -1.48
CA PHE A 35 -12.16 1.33 -1.59
C PHE A 35 -11.94 1.89 -3.00
N MET A 36 -10.76 1.69 -3.60
CA MET A 36 -10.48 2.19 -4.95
C MET A 36 -11.38 1.55 -6.00
N TRP A 37 -11.67 0.25 -5.90
CA TRP A 37 -12.64 -0.40 -6.78
C TRP A 37 -14.04 0.19 -6.62
N SER A 38 -14.55 0.28 -5.39
CA SER A 38 -15.85 0.90 -5.11
C SER A 38 -15.90 2.34 -5.59
N HIS A 39 -14.86 3.13 -5.34
CA HIS A 39 -14.75 4.52 -5.76
C HIS A 39 -14.83 4.66 -7.28
N LEU A 40 -14.02 3.90 -8.03
CA LEU A 40 -14.03 3.95 -9.48
C LEU A 40 -15.35 3.48 -10.08
N ILE A 41 -16.00 2.46 -9.51
CA ILE A 41 -17.34 2.01 -9.94
C ILE A 41 -18.39 3.10 -9.68
N LEU A 42 -18.37 3.73 -8.49
CA LEU A 42 -19.33 4.77 -8.14
C LEU A 42 -19.16 6.02 -8.99
N VAL A 43 -17.92 6.48 -9.19
CA VAL A 43 -17.63 7.66 -10.02
C VAL A 43 -17.87 7.38 -11.50
N SER A 44 -17.62 6.15 -11.98
CA SER A 44 -17.92 5.76 -13.36
C SER A 44 -19.41 5.57 -13.65
N SER A 45 -20.29 5.59 -12.62
CA SER A 45 -21.76 5.54 -12.81
C SER A 45 -22.30 6.66 -13.70
N ILE A 46 -21.54 7.75 -13.90
CA ILE A 46 -21.85 8.81 -14.87
C ILE A 46 -22.02 8.29 -16.30
N LEU A 47 -21.34 7.19 -16.66
CA LEU A 47 -21.49 6.53 -17.96
C LEU A 47 -22.89 5.94 -18.17
N LEU A 48 -23.62 5.65 -17.08
CA LEU A 48 -25.02 5.21 -17.11
C LEU A 48 -26.00 6.40 -17.18
N GLY A 49 -25.50 7.63 -16.99
CA GLY A 49 -26.25 8.88 -17.10
C GLY A 49 -26.20 9.74 -15.82
N ALA A 50 -26.33 11.05 -16.00
CA ALA A 50 -26.23 12.04 -14.91
C ALA A 50 -27.25 11.82 -13.79
N LYS A 51 -28.44 11.29 -14.09
CA LYS A 51 -29.46 10.97 -13.09
C LYS A 51 -28.98 9.90 -12.10
N VAL A 52 -28.24 8.89 -12.56
CA VAL A 52 -27.71 7.80 -11.73
C VAL A 52 -26.63 8.34 -10.79
N MET A 53 -25.67 9.09 -11.34
CA MET A 53 -24.61 9.73 -10.55
C MET A 53 -25.19 10.64 -9.46
N ASN A 54 -26.17 11.49 -9.82
CA ASN A 54 -26.81 12.40 -8.86
C ASN A 54 -27.59 11.65 -7.78
N ALA A 55 -28.26 10.54 -8.11
CA ALA A 55 -28.95 9.72 -7.12
C ALA A 55 -27.97 9.07 -6.12
N LEU A 56 -26.83 8.56 -6.60
CA LEU A 56 -25.76 8.03 -5.75
C LEU A 56 -25.14 9.13 -4.88
N ALA A 57 -24.82 10.29 -5.45
CA ALA A 57 -24.27 11.42 -4.69
C ALA A 57 -25.24 11.87 -3.59
N TRP A 58 -26.54 11.98 -3.91
CA TRP A 58 -27.55 12.32 -2.93
C TRP A 58 -27.67 11.26 -1.81
N PHE A 59 -27.59 9.97 -2.14
CA PHE A 59 -27.59 8.90 -1.15
C PHE A 59 -26.39 9.01 -0.18
N PHE A 60 -25.19 9.30 -0.69
CA PHE A 60 -24.00 9.49 0.13
C PHE A 60 -24.12 10.70 1.06
N GLU A 61 -24.72 11.80 0.58
CA GLU A 61 -24.96 13.00 1.38
C GLU A 61 -26.03 12.78 2.45
N ALA A 62 -27.17 12.19 2.07
CA ALA A 62 -28.28 11.92 2.99
C ALA A 62 -27.89 10.95 4.12
N THR A 63 -26.94 10.05 3.86
CA THR A 63 -26.41 9.10 4.86
C THR A 63 -25.19 9.63 5.61
N TYR A 64 -24.73 10.85 5.33
CA TYR A 64 -23.47 11.42 5.82
C TYR A 64 -22.24 10.54 5.59
N MET A 65 -22.32 9.64 4.60
CA MET A 65 -21.29 8.63 4.36
C MET A 65 -20.00 9.27 3.86
N ALA A 66 -20.08 10.37 3.11
CA ALA A 66 -18.90 11.10 2.66
C ALA A 66 -18.17 11.80 3.83
N GLN A 67 -18.93 12.36 4.76
CA GLN A 67 -18.42 13.12 5.92
C GLN A 67 -17.72 12.21 6.92
N VAL A 68 -18.22 10.98 7.11
CA VAL A 68 -17.59 9.98 8.00
C VAL A 68 -16.55 9.16 7.25
N GLY A 69 -16.88 8.69 6.04
CA GLY A 69 -16.03 7.83 5.23
C GLY A 69 -14.75 8.52 4.78
N GLY A 70 -14.81 9.81 4.40
CA GLY A 70 -13.65 10.59 3.97
C GLY A 70 -12.52 10.59 5.00
N PRO A 71 -12.75 11.08 6.24
CA PRO A 71 -11.75 11.04 7.29
C PRO A 71 -11.24 9.63 7.64
N LEU A 72 -12.12 8.62 7.66
CA LEU A 72 -11.71 7.24 7.98
C LEU A 72 -10.79 6.64 6.91
N ILE A 73 -11.11 6.84 5.63
CA ILE A 73 -10.26 6.37 4.53
C ILE A 73 -8.95 7.16 4.51
N PHE A 74 -8.98 8.47 4.78
CA PHE A 74 -7.77 9.29 4.87
C PHE A 74 -6.83 8.80 6.00
N LEU A 75 -7.36 8.50 7.17
CA LEU A 75 -6.59 7.93 8.28
C LEU A 75 -6.03 6.54 7.93
N THR A 76 -6.83 5.69 7.28
CA THR A 76 -6.39 4.37 6.81
C THR A 76 -5.25 4.51 5.80
N PHE A 77 -5.34 5.46 4.86
CA PHE A 77 -4.29 5.80 3.91
C PHE A 77 -3.01 6.23 4.62
N LEU A 78 -3.09 7.11 5.63
CA LEU A 78 -1.92 7.56 6.38
C LEU A 78 -1.24 6.40 7.12
N VAL A 79 -2.02 5.53 7.78
CA VAL A 79 -1.49 4.33 8.45
C VAL A 79 -0.80 3.42 7.44
N HIS A 80 -1.44 3.17 6.29
CA HIS A 80 -0.86 2.35 5.23
C HIS A 80 0.46 2.93 4.73
N PHE A 81 0.50 4.24 4.46
CA PHE A 81 1.68 4.95 3.99
C PHE A 81 2.84 4.84 4.98
N VAL A 82 2.61 5.09 6.28
CA VAL A 82 3.67 5.00 7.30
C VAL A 82 4.24 3.59 7.41
N LEU A 83 3.40 2.56 7.32
CA LEU A 83 3.86 1.17 7.35
C LEU A 83 4.61 0.78 6.09
N ALA A 84 4.07 1.11 4.90
CA ALA A 84 4.69 0.85 3.62
C ALA A 84 6.03 1.57 3.45
N ALA A 85 6.15 2.80 3.95
CA ALA A 85 7.38 3.59 3.92
C ALA A 85 8.55 2.88 4.61
N ARG A 86 8.30 2.03 5.62
CA ARG A 86 9.35 1.22 6.26
C ARG A 86 10.03 0.23 5.30
N LYS A 87 9.37 -0.13 4.20
CA LYS A 87 9.89 -1.02 3.16
C LYS A 87 10.59 -0.25 2.02
N ILE A 88 10.48 1.08 1.98
CA ILE A 88 11.08 1.92 0.94
C ILE A 88 12.51 2.34 1.35
N PRO A 89 13.54 2.09 0.52
CA PRO A 89 14.88 2.56 0.78
C PRO A 89 14.98 4.07 0.51
N PHE A 90 15.00 4.88 1.56
CA PHE A 90 15.18 6.34 1.42
C PHE A 90 16.65 6.77 1.27
N ASN A 91 17.61 5.87 1.58
CA ASN A 91 19.02 6.15 1.38
C ASN A 91 19.41 5.97 -0.10
N THR A 92 20.02 7.01 -0.69
CA THR A 92 20.47 7.01 -2.10
C THR A 92 21.41 5.85 -2.45
N LYS A 93 22.24 5.39 -1.50
CA LYS A 93 23.08 4.20 -1.70
C LYS A 93 22.25 2.93 -1.89
N GLN A 94 21.22 2.75 -1.06
CA GLN A 94 20.32 1.59 -1.14
C GLN A 94 19.49 1.62 -2.42
N GLN A 95 18.99 2.80 -2.81
CA GLN A 95 18.27 3.01 -4.07
C GLN A 95 19.13 2.62 -5.28
N ARG A 96 20.39 3.07 -5.33
CA ARG A 96 21.30 2.74 -6.44
C ARG A 96 21.57 1.24 -6.52
N VAL A 97 21.79 0.57 -5.39
CA VAL A 97 22.00 -0.88 -5.34
C VAL A 97 20.75 -1.63 -5.83
N MET A 98 19.58 -1.24 -5.35
CA MET A 98 18.30 -1.82 -5.74
C MET A 98 18.01 -1.67 -7.23
N LEU A 99 18.19 -0.47 -7.79
CA LEU A 99 17.99 -0.22 -9.22
C LEU A 99 19.00 -1.00 -10.08
N SER A 100 20.27 -1.02 -9.68
CA SER A 100 21.30 -1.84 -10.35
C SER A 100 20.96 -3.33 -10.32
N ASN A 101 20.38 -3.82 -9.22
CA ASN A 101 19.95 -5.21 -9.11
C ASN A 101 18.73 -5.49 -10.00
N ALA A 102 17.72 -4.61 -10.00
CA ALA A 102 16.54 -4.74 -10.85
C ALA A 102 16.90 -4.77 -12.35
N GLN A 103 17.84 -3.92 -12.77
CA GLN A 103 18.38 -3.89 -14.14
C GLN A 103 19.10 -5.19 -14.51
N ARG A 104 19.89 -5.77 -13.59
CA ARG A 104 20.62 -7.02 -13.82
C ARG A 104 19.71 -8.25 -13.85
N LEU A 105 18.73 -8.32 -12.96
CA LEU A 105 17.81 -9.45 -12.86
C LEU A 105 16.81 -9.50 -14.03
N ARG A 106 16.40 -8.33 -14.57
CA ARG A 106 15.38 -8.23 -15.63
C ARG A 106 14.08 -9.00 -15.31
N HIS A 107 13.74 -9.08 -14.01
CA HIS A 107 12.57 -9.79 -13.51
C HIS A 107 11.38 -8.85 -13.36
N ALA A 108 10.21 -9.26 -13.86
CA ALA A 108 9.02 -8.41 -13.93
C ALA A 108 8.56 -7.91 -12.56
N ASP A 109 8.41 -8.82 -11.59
CA ASP A 109 7.91 -8.44 -10.26
C ASP A 109 8.87 -7.51 -9.51
N THR A 110 10.18 -7.64 -9.78
CA THR A 110 11.19 -6.76 -9.21
C THR A 110 11.03 -5.33 -9.74
N TRP A 111 10.69 -5.19 -11.02
CA TRP A 111 10.37 -3.88 -11.61
C TRP A 111 9.02 -3.35 -11.14
N LEU A 112 8.00 -4.20 -10.99
CA LEU A 112 6.69 -3.79 -10.44
C LEU A 112 6.83 -3.27 -9.01
N TRP A 113 7.69 -3.87 -8.19
CA TRP A 113 7.99 -3.36 -6.86
C TRP A 113 8.62 -1.97 -6.92
N VAL A 114 9.51 -1.69 -7.88
CA VAL A 114 10.09 -0.34 -8.07
C VAL A 114 8.99 0.65 -8.45
N VAL A 115 8.07 0.27 -9.35
CA VAL A 115 6.92 1.09 -9.71
C VAL A 115 6.06 1.38 -8.47
N GLN A 116 5.72 0.35 -7.68
CA GLN A 116 4.97 0.50 -6.44
C GLN A 116 5.61 1.52 -5.50
N ALA A 117 6.93 1.43 -5.28
CA ALA A 117 7.65 2.34 -4.41
C ALA A 117 7.71 3.79 -4.94
N VAL A 118 7.69 3.98 -6.26
CA VAL A 118 7.69 5.30 -6.91
C VAL A 118 6.29 5.93 -6.93
N THR A 119 5.23 5.11 -7.04
CA THR A 119 3.84 5.57 -7.08
C THR A 119 3.19 5.72 -5.70
N ALA A 120 3.80 5.15 -4.65
CA ALA A 120 3.33 5.23 -3.27
C ALA A 120 3.37 6.68 -2.72
#